data_AF-A0A9X5X840-F1
#
_entry.id   AF-A0A9X5X840-F1
#
_cell.length_a   1.000
_cell.length_b   1.000
_cell.length_c   1.000
_cell.angle_alpha   90.00
_cell.angle_beta   90.00
_cell.angle_gamma   90.00
#
_symmetry.space_group_name_H-M   'P 1'
#
loop_
_entity.id
_entity.type
_entity.pdbx_description
1 polymer ?
#
loop_
_entity_poly.entity_id
_entity_poly.type
_entity_poly.pdbx_seq_one_letter_code
_entity_poly.pdbx_strand_id
1 'polypeptide(L)'
;FYTALYHALMQPDLISDADGRYYGMDGAVHRLARGQRAQYSNFSGWDQYRAQIQLLALLKPRIAGDFAQSLYNFAQQNNGVWDRWVHISGATHVMTGDPSAATLATFYAMGVRNFDYEGAFDSLVRQATVPNADGLSDAGCPGQCVGQRPNLAQYLTSHYAAQDVCHCWGGAAETLEDAVADSALARWAKLLGRDQEAAVLAERGAYWRNVFNPAATADAGYIQARRLD
;
A
#
# COMPACT_ATOMS: atom_id res chain seq x y z
N PHE A 1 17.32 -15.37 18.30
CA PHE A 1 15.89 -15.06 18.51
C PHE A 1 15.69 -13.64 19.06
N TYR A 2 16.07 -13.33 20.31
CA TYR A 2 15.74 -12.05 20.95
C TYR A 2 16.21 -10.79 20.20
N THR A 3 17.40 -10.80 19.59
CA THR A 3 17.88 -9.68 18.75
C THR A 3 16.96 -9.41 17.56
N ALA A 4 16.43 -10.45 16.91
CA ALA A 4 15.50 -10.28 15.80
C ALA A 4 14.15 -9.72 16.27
N LEU A 5 13.64 -10.19 17.42
CA LEU A 5 12.41 -9.65 18.01
C LEU A 5 12.58 -8.19 18.44
N TYR A 6 13.74 -7.82 18.99
CA TYR A 6 14.08 -6.43 19.29
C TYR A 6 14.01 -5.56 18.02
N HIS A 7 14.71 -5.95 16.94
CA HIS A 7 14.69 -5.19 15.68
C HIS A 7 13.30 -5.10 15.04
N ALA A 8 12.50 -6.18 15.10
CA ALA A 8 11.15 -6.19 14.53
C ALA A 8 10.16 -5.24 15.23
N LEU A 9 10.49 -4.79 16.45
CA LEU A 9 9.67 -3.89 17.26
C LEU A 9 10.26 -2.47 17.37
N MET A 10 11.33 -2.15 16.64
CA MET A 10 11.88 -0.79 16.61
C MET A 10 11.02 0.17 15.79
N GLN A 11 10.33 -0.31 14.76
CA GLN A 11 9.51 0.51 13.87
C GLN A 11 8.09 -0.06 13.74
N PRO A 12 7.08 0.79 13.47
CA PRO A 12 7.17 2.22 13.16
C PRO A 12 7.48 3.11 14.39
N ASP A 13 7.92 4.34 14.13
CA ASP A 13 8.35 5.30 15.15
C ASP A 13 7.20 6.22 15.59
N LEU A 14 7.09 6.49 16.89
CA LEU A 14 6.09 7.44 17.43
C LEU A 14 6.53 8.88 17.14
N ILE A 15 5.63 9.67 16.54
CA ILE A 15 5.89 11.07 16.14
C ILE A 15 4.92 12.08 16.74
N SER A 16 3.97 11.64 17.56
CA SER A 16 3.09 12.53 18.32
C SER A 16 3.68 12.92 19.66
N ASP A 17 3.56 14.20 20.01
CA ASP A 17 3.89 14.73 21.33
C ASP A 17 2.95 14.20 22.42
N ALA A 18 3.36 14.38 23.68
CA ALA A 18 2.59 13.97 24.85
C ALA A 18 1.19 14.59 24.94
N ASP A 19 0.95 15.72 24.26
CA ASP A 19 -0.35 16.38 24.18
C ASP A 19 -1.18 15.98 22.94
N GLY A 20 -0.70 14.97 22.20
CA GLY A 20 -1.33 14.41 21.01
C GLY A 20 -1.17 15.24 19.74
N ARG A 21 -0.33 16.28 19.72
CA ARG A 21 0.01 16.99 18.47
C ARG A 21 1.08 16.24 17.67
N TYR A 22 1.05 16.35 16.35
CA TYR A 22 2.11 15.86 15.46
C TYR A 22 2.21 16.73 14.20
N TYR A 23 3.32 16.66 13.49
CA TYR A 23 3.52 17.36 12.22
C TYR A 23 3.05 16.48 11.06
N GLY A 24 2.11 16.97 10.26
CA GLY A 24 1.47 16.23 9.17
C GLY A 24 2.22 16.32 7.84
N MET A 25 1.76 15.54 6.85
CA MET A 25 2.33 15.55 5.49
C MET A 25 2.10 16.85 4.72
N ASP A 26 1.08 17.60 5.11
CA ASP A 26 0.74 18.91 4.54
C ASP A 26 1.56 20.06 5.13
N GLY A 27 2.53 19.76 6.01
CA GLY A 27 3.34 20.76 6.69
C GLY A 27 2.62 21.51 7.81
N ALA A 28 1.44 21.03 8.23
CA ALA A 28 0.67 21.61 9.33
C ALA A 28 0.76 20.77 10.61
N VAL A 29 0.42 21.38 11.75
CA VAL A 29 0.28 20.67 13.03
C VAL A 29 -1.12 20.07 13.12
N HIS A 30 -1.18 18.76 13.30
CA HIS A 30 -2.40 17.98 13.49
C HIS A 30 -2.52 17.46 14.92
N ARG A 31 -3.67 16.88 15.25
CA ARG A 31 -3.92 16.17 16.51
C ARG A 31 -4.37 14.74 16.25
N LEU A 32 -4.10 13.85 17.19
CA LEU A 32 -4.55 12.46 17.14
C LEU A 32 -6.06 12.38 16.87
N ALA A 33 -6.45 11.46 16.00
CA ALA A 33 -7.85 11.18 15.72
C ALA A 33 -8.55 10.63 16.98
N ARG A 34 -9.88 10.73 17.02
CA ARG A 34 -10.66 10.22 18.16
C ARG A 34 -10.39 8.73 18.34
N GLY A 35 -9.92 8.34 19.53
CA GLY A 35 -9.64 6.95 19.88
C GLY A 35 -8.23 6.47 19.52
N GLN A 36 -7.49 7.23 18.72
CA GLN A 36 -6.07 7.00 18.43
C GLN A 36 -5.22 7.37 19.65
N ARG A 37 -4.19 6.59 19.96
CA ARG A 37 -3.30 6.85 21.12
C ARG A 37 -1.94 7.41 20.74
N ALA A 38 -1.49 7.15 19.52
CA ALA A 38 -0.21 7.63 19.01
C ALA A 38 -0.28 7.79 17.49
N GLN A 39 0.43 8.79 16.98
CA GLN A 39 0.74 8.90 15.56
C GLN A 39 2.10 8.26 15.32
N TYR A 40 2.15 7.37 14.34
CA TYR A 40 3.35 6.66 13.92
C TYR A 40 3.82 7.12 12.54
N SER A 41 5.10 6.89 12.24
CA SER A 41 5.72 7.12 10.94
C SER A 41 6.88 6.14 10.66
N ASN A 42 7.67 6.40 9.62
CA ASN A 42 8.76 5.56 9.14
C ASN A 42 8.25 4.19 8.67
N PHE A 43 7.25 4.26 7.79
CA PHE A 43 6.59 3.11 7.20
C PHE A 43 7.37 2.67 5.97
N SER A 44 8.19 1.62 6.10
CA SER A 44 8.81 0.92 4.97
C SER A 44 7.79 -0.02 4.34
N GLY A 45 6.75 0.54 3.72
CA GLY A 45 5.52 -0.17 3.38
C GLY A 45 5.77 -1.43 2.58
N TRP A 46 6.59 -1.33 1.52
CA TRP A 46 6.99 -2.48 0.70
C TRP A 46 7.57 -3.60 1.57
N ASP A 47 8.57 -3.35 2.41
CA ASP A 47 9.17 -4.41 3.23
C ASP A 47 8.22 -4.96 4.31
N GLN A 48 7.53 -4.07 5.01
CA GLN A 48 6.81 -4.40 6.24
C GLN A 48 5.62 -5.33 6.01
N TYR A 49 4.88 -5.17 4.89
CA TYR A 49 3.64 -5.92 4.66
C TYR A 49 3.85 -7.42 4.52
N ARG A 50 5.08 -7.85 4.20
CA ARG A 50 5.44 -9.24 3.91
C ARG A 50 5.52 -10.13 5.16
N ALA A 51 5.83 -9.55 6.33
CA ALA A 51 5.97 -10.31 7.58
C ALA A 51 5.82 -9.50 8.87
N GLN A 52 6.31 -8.25 8.91
CA GLN A 52 6.41 -7.48 10.15
C GLN A 52 5.04 -7.04 10.65
N ILE A 53 4.12 -6.68 9.75
CA ILE A 53 2.77 -6.26 10.13
C ILE A 53 1.98 -7.41 10.77
N GLN A 54 2.13 -8.65 10.31
CA GLN A 54 1.42 -9.80 10.85
C GLN A 54 1.89 -10.08 12.28
N LEU A 55 3.21 -9.99 12.50
CA LEU A 55 3.80 -10.08 13.83
C LEU A 55 3.29 -8.96 14.75
N LEU A 56 3.24 -7.71 14.25
CA LEU A 56 2.74 -6.57 15.02
C LEU A 56 1.28 -6.74 15.41
N ALA A 57 0.43 -7.20 14.49
CA ALA A 57 -0.99 -7.47 14.75
C ALA A 57 -1.19 -8.54 15.82
N LEU A 58 -0.38 -9.60 15.81
CA LEU A 58 -0.43 -10.67 16.82
C LEU A 58 0.01 -10.19 18.20
N LEU A 59 1.12 -9.44 18.28
CA LEU A 59 1.76 -9.12 19.56
C LEU A 59 1.27 -7.80 20.19
N LYS A 60 0.82 -6.85 19.35
CA LYS A 60 0.50 -5.47 19.73
C LYS A 60 -0.67 -4.92 18.88
N PRO A 61 -1.86 -5.54 18.90
CA PRO A 61 -2.98 -5.16 18.01
C PRO A 61 -3.44 -3.70 18.15
N ARG A 62 -3.34 -3.09 19.35
CA ARG A 62 -3.62 -1.65 19.51
C ARG A 62 -2.65 -0.77 18.72
N ILE A 63 -1.35 -1.09 18.76
CA ILE A 63 -0.32 -0.38 18.00
C ILE A 63 -0.56 -0.59 16.50
N ALA A 64 -0.95 -1.79 16.07
CA ALA A 64 -1.33 -2.04 14.68
C ALA A 64 -2.52 -1.17 14.22
N GLY A 65 -3.50 -0.92 15.09
CA GLY A 65 -4.59 0.01 14.77
C GLY A 65 -4.16 1.48 14.73
N ASP A 66 -3.32 1.92 15.68
CA ASP A 66 -2.75 3.27 15.64
C ASP A 66 -1.85 3.46 14.41
N PHE A 67 -1.11 2.43 13.98
CA PHE A 67 -0.37 2.37 12.71
C PHE A 67 -1.32 2.60 11.53
N ALA A 68 -2.40 1.83 11.44
CA ALA A 68 -3.39 1.93 10.36
C ALA A 68 -4.02 3.33 10.31
N GLN A 69 -4.42 3.85 11.46
CA GLN A 69 -4.96 5.21 11.58
C GLN A 69 -3.92 6.26 11.18
N SER A 70 -2.65 6.05 11.51
CA SER A 70 -1.56 6.97 11.16
C SER A 70 -1.35 7.07 9.65
N LEU A 71 -1.33 5.93 8.95
CA LEU A 71 -1.29 5.91 7.48
C LEU A 71 -2.53 6.58 6.87
N TYR A 72 -3.72 6.35 7.45
CA TYR A 72 -4.93 6.99 6.95
C TYR A 72 -4.90 8.51 7.13
N ASN A 73 -4.47 9.00 8.29
CA ASN A 73 -4.28 10.43 8.54
C ASN A 73 -3.32 11.05 7.51
N PHE A 74 -2.20 10.37 7.25
CA PHE A 74 -1.22 10.80 6.24
C PHE A 74 -1.80 10.80 4.83
N ALA A 75 -2.57 9.80 4.43
CA ALA A 75 -3.25 9.80 3.14
C ALA A 75 -4.21 10.99 3.01
N GLN A 76 -4.98 11.32 4.06
CA GLN A 76 -5.86 12.50 4.05
C GLN A 76 -5.08 13.81 3.93
N GLN A 77 -3.91 13.89 4.55
CA GLN A 77 -3.00 15.05 4.47
C GLN A 77 -2.23 15.10 3.14
N ASN A 78 -2.23 14.00 2.38
CA ASN A 78 -1.56 13.87 1.09
C ASN A 78 -2.58 13.71 -0.06
N ASN A 79 -3.67 14.48 -0.02
CA ASN A 79 -4.70 14.52 -1.07
C ASN A 79 -5.31 13.15 -1.43
N GLY A 80 -5.43 12.26 -0.45
CA GLY A 80 -5.97 10.90 -0.61
C GLY A 80 -4.94 9.87 -1.12
N VAL A 81 -3.67 10.25 -1.23
CA VAL A 81 -2.58 9.40 -1.74
C VAL A 81 -1.87 8.71 -0.58
N TRP A 82 -1.87 7.38 -0.59
CA TRP A 82 -1.18 6.51 0.36
C TRP A 82 0.23 6.22 -0.14
N ASP A 83 1.22 6.95 0.37
CA ASP A 83 2.60 6.74 -0.05
C ASP A 83 3.15 5.37 0.36
N ARG A 84 3.89 4.73 -0.56
CA ARG A 84 4.59 3.45 -0.31
C ARG A 84 5.60 3.51 0.83
N TRP A 85 6.25 4.67 1.01
CA TRP A 85 7.37 4.79 1.94
C TRP A 85 7.38 6.17 2.61
N VAL A 86 6.82 6.22 3.81
CA VAL A 86 6.70 7.47 4.58
C VAL A 86 7.87 7.64 5.53
N HIS A 87 8.64 8.72 5.38
CA HIS A 87 9.73 9.09 6.29
C HIS A 87 9.40 10.37 7.06
N ILE A 88 9.34 10.28 8.39
CA ILE A 88 8.92 11.36 9.31
C ILE A 88 7.50 11.87 9.00
N SER A 89 7.36 12.84 8.11
CA SER A 89 6.06 13.37 7.67
C SER A 89 6.07 13.58 6.16
N GLY A 90 6.95 12.89 5.43
CA GLY A 90 7.11 13.06 3.99
C GLY A 90 6.92 11.76 3.23
N ALA A 91 6.28 11.86 2.08
CA ALA A 91 6.26 10.82 1.06
C ALA A 91 7.64 10.76 0.39
N THR A 92 8.29 9.60 0.44
CA THR A 92 9.59 9.40 -0.25
C THR A 92 9.43 8.63 -1.54
N HIS A 93 8.25 8.04 -1.77
CA HIS A 93 7.90 7.29 -2.97
C HIS A 93 8.75 6.04 -3.20
N VAL A 94 9.61 5.65 -2.24
CA VAL A 94 10.59 4.58 -2.40
C VAL A 94 9.88 3.25 -2.69
N MET A 95 10.46 2.45 -3.59
CA MET A 95 9.95 1.16 -4.10
C MET A 95 8.77 1.28 -5.09
N THR A 96 8.02 0.19 -5.27
CA THR A 96 6.94 -0.04 -6.25
C THR A 96 5.68 -0.55 -5.53
N GLY A 97 4.51 -0.48 -6.18
CA GLY A 97 3.26 -1.06 -5.70
C GLY A 97 2.44 -0.22 -4.73
N ASP A 98 1.47 -0.87 -4.10
CA ASP A 98 0.51 -0.26 -3.17
C ASP A 98 0.45 -1.05 -1.84
N PRO A 99 1.48 -0.97 -1.00
CA PRO A 99 1.63 -1.84 0.18
C PRO A 99 0.66 -1.50 1.32
N SER A 100 0.11 -0.27 1.34
CA SER A 100 -0.87 0.16 2.34
C SER A 100 -2.17 -0.63 2.24
N ALA A 101 -2.60 -0.94 1.00
CA ALA A 101 -3.75 -1.80 0.74
C ALA A 101 -3.60 -3.19 1.38
N ALA A 102 -2.48 -3.86 1.12
CA ALA A 102 -2.17 -5.16 1.72
C ALA A 102 -2.04 -5.10 3.25
N THR A 103 -1.46 -4.01 3.75
CA THR A 103 -1.23 -3.81 5.19
C THR A 103 -2.52 -3.68 5.98
N LEU A 104 -3.39 -2.75 5.60
CA LEU A 104 -4.63 -2.50 6.33
C LEU A 104 -5.63 -3.65 6.16
N ALA A 105 -5.69 -4.27 4.98
CA ALA A 105 -6.48 -5.49 4.76
C ALA A 105 -6.04 -6.62 5.70
N THR A 106 -4.73 -6.80 5.89
CA THR A 106 -4.17 -7.80 6.82
C THR A 106 -4.56 -7.50 8.26
N PHE A 107 -4.36 -6.27 8.72
CA PHE A 107 -4.78 -5.85 10.06
C PHE A 107 -6.27 -6.11 10.30
N TYR A 108 -7.12 -5.77 9.31
CA TYR A 108 -8.54 -6.04 9.40
C TYR A 108 -8.84 -7.55 9.45
N ALA A 109 -8.20 -8.37 8.59
CA ALA A 109 -8.36 -9.82 8.63
C ALA A 109 -7.94 -10.43 9.99
N MET A 110 -6.96 -9.82 10.67
CA MET A 110 -6.44 -10.26 11.97
C MET A 110 -7.17 -9.66 13.18
N GLY A 111 -8.32 -9.01 12.97
CA GLY A 111 -9.17 -8.52 14.06
C GLY A 111 -8.82 -7.14 14.62
N VAL A 112 -7.88 -6.41 14.01
CA VAL A 112 -7.58 -5.02 14.38
C VAL A 112 -8.73 -4.12 13.91
N ARG A 113 -9.34 -3.36 14.82
CA ARG A 113 -10.54 -2.53 14.54
C ARG A 113 -10.46 -1.10 15.08
N ASN A 114 -9.38 -0.75 15.79
CA ASN A 114 -9.24 0.56 16.43
C ASN A 114 -8.67 1.63 15.49
N PHE A 115 -9.22 1.70 14.28
CA PHE A 115 -8.97 2.72 13.26
C PHE A 115 -10.23 2.90 12.42
N ASP A 116 -10.36 4.00 11.69
CA ASP A 116 -11.44 4.21 10.72
C ASP A 116 -11.26 3.28 9.51
N TYR A 117 -11.67 2.03 9.67
CA TYR A 117 -11.47 0.98 8.67
C TYR A 117 -12.38 1.12 7.46
N GLU A 118 -13.53 1.78 7.58
CA GLU A 118 -14.42 2.03 6.42
C GLU A 118 -13.86 3.17 5.58
N GLY A 119 -13.50 4.30 6.21
CA GLY A 119 -12.89 5.43 5.52
C GLY A 119 -11.54 5.07 4.88
N ALA A 120 -10.72 4.29 5.59
CA ALA A 120 -9.46 3.81 5.06
C ALA A 120 -9.65 2.87 3.86
N PHE A 121 -10.61 1.94 3.93
CA PHE A 121 -10.94 1.06 2.81
C PHE A 121 -11.41 1.87 1.59
N ASP A 122 -12.36 2.79 1.78
CA ASP A 122 -12.88 3.63 0.70
C ASP A 122 -11.79 4.48 0.04
N SER A 123 -10.87 5.03 0.84
CA SER A 123 -9.72 5.79 0.33
C SER A 123 -8.73 4.93 -0.47
N LEU A 124 -8.44 3.71 -0.02
CA LEU A 124 -7.54 2.79 -0.73
C LEU A 124 -8.17 2.26 -2.02
N VAL A 125 -9.47 1.95 -2.02
CA VAL A 125 -10.21 1.60 -3.25
C VAL A 125 -10.14 2.77 -4.23
N ARG A 126 -10.34 4.01 -3.77
CA ARG A 126 -10.20 5.19 -4.63
C ARG A 126 -8.80 5.29 -5.25
N GLN A 127 -7.74 5.09 -4.48
CA GLN A 127 -6.36 5.04 -5.01
C GLN A 127 -6.20 3.94 -6.07
N ALA A 128 -6.84 2.79 -5.87
CA ALA A 128 -6.81 1.66 -6.79
C ALA A 128 -7.67 1.86 -8.06
N THR A 129 -8.61 2.82 -8.09
CA THR A 129 -9.57 2.96 -9.21
C THR A 129 -9.53 4.31 -9.92
N VAL A 130 -9.02 5.37 -9.29
CA VAL A 130 -9.04 6.73 -9.83
C VAL A 130 -7.62 7.12 -10.26
N PRO A 131 -7.36 7.30 -11.57
CA PRO A 131 -6.06 7.75 -12.04
C PRO A 131 -5.63 9.08 -11.41
N ASN A 132 -4.36 9.15 -11.01
CA ASN A 132 -3.72 10.37 -10.54
C ASN A 132 -2.76 10.87 -11.62
N ALA A 133 -2.67 12.20 -11.82
CA ALA A 133 -1.78 12.83 -12.77
C ALA A 133 -0.29 12.49 -12.53
N ASP A 134 0.11 12.35 -11.27
CA ASP A 134 1.47 11.93 -10.91
C ASP A 134 1.79 10.51 -11.39
N GLY A 135 0.77 9.70 -11.68
CA GLY A 135 0.93 8.38 -12.31
C GLY A 135 1.50 8.44 -13.74
N LEU A 136 1.54 9.61 -14.37
CA LEU A 136 2.12 9.81 -15.71
C LEU A 136 3.48 10.51 -15.67
N SER A 137 4.11 10.60 -14.50
CA SER A 137 5.37 11.29 -14.28
C SER A 137 6.49 10.30 -14.00
N ASP A 138 7.63 10.46 -14.69
CA ASP A 138 8.87 9.72 -14.41
C ASP A 138 9.71 10.38 -13.30
N ALA A 139 9.19 11.41 -12.63
CA ALA A 139 9.92 12.06 -11.54
C ALA A 139 10.27 11.04 -10.45
N GLY A 140 11.55 11.02 -10.06
CA GLY A 140 12.08 10.08 -9.07
C GLY A 140 12.25 8.64 -9.57
N CYS A 141 11.89 8.31 -10.81
CA CYS A 141 12.15 6.97 -11.37
C CYS A 141 13.62 6.80 -11.81
N PRO A 142 14.21 5.60 -11.65
CA PRO A 142 13.69 4.44 -10.92
C PRO A 142 13.84 4.59 -9.40
N GLY A 143 13.03 3.86 -8.65
CA GLY A 143 13.19 3.68 -7.21
C GLY A 143 12.38 4.64 -6.33
N GLN A 144 12.03 5.84 -6.80
CA GLN A 144 11.21 6.84 -6.10
C GLN A 144 10.14 7.46 -7.01
N CYS A 145 9.59 6.65 -7.93
CA CYS A 145 8.57 7.08 -8.89
C CYS A 145 7.37 7.73 -8.19
N VAL A 146 7.04 8.98 -8.48
CA VAL A 146 6.00 9.72 -7.71
C VAL A 146 4.60 9.09 -7.77
N GLY A 147 4.24 8.41 -8.85
CA GLY A 147 2.95 7.75 -9.00
C GLY A 147 2.78 6.58 -8.02
N GLN A 148 1.69 6.57 -7.23
CA GLN A 148 1.40 5.43 -6.32
C GLN A 148 1.03 4.15 -7.07
N ARG A 149 0.13 4.29 -8.04
CA ARG A 149 -0.15 3.28 -9.06
C ARG A 149 0.14 3.90 -10.43
N PRO A 150 1.39 3.79 -10.91
CA PRO A 150 1.82 4.43 -12.15
C PRO A 150 0.99 3.99 -13.35
N ASN A 151 0.63 4.96 -14.19
CA ASN A 151 -0.20 4.81 -15.38
C ASN A 151 -1.45 3.93 -15.14
N LEU A 152 -2.15 4.15 -14.02
CA LEU A 152 -3.29 3.32 -13.60
C LEU A 152 -4.36 3.16 -14.70
N ALA A 153 -4.62 4.19 -15.51
CA ALA A 153 -5.57 4.07 -16.62
C ALA A 153 -5.16 3.00 -17.65
N GLN A 154 -3.86 2.91 -17.97
CA GLN A 154 -3.31 1.86 -18.83
C GLN A 154 -3.35 0.49 -18.13
N TYR A 155 -2.99 0.41 -16.85
CA TYR A 155 -3.05 -0.84 -16.08
C TYR A 155 -4.48 -1.41 -16.07
N LEU A 156 -5.48 -0.57 -15.81
CA LEU A 156 -6.90 -0.96 -15.79
C LEU A 156 -7.42 -1.41 -17.16
N THR A 157 -6.86 -0.91 -18.26
CA THR A 157 -7.29 -1.24 -19.63
C THR A 157 -6.60 -2.49 -20.18
N SER A 158 -5.29 -2.59 -19.96
CA SER A 158 -4.46 -3.68 -20.51
C SER A 158 -4.34 -4.88 -19.56
N HIS A 159 -4.69 -4.69 -18.30
CA HIS A 159 -4.60 -5.67 -17.22
C HIS A 159 -3.17 -6.06 -16.84
N TYR A 160 -2.19 -5.19 -17.12
CA TYR A 160 -0.82 -5.25 -16.62
C TYR A 160 -0.15 -3.89 -16.80
N ALA A 161 0.89 -3.63 -16.03
CA ALA A 161 1.72 -2.46 -16.21
C ALA A 161 2.72 -2.72 -17.34
N ALA A 162 2.51 -2.11 -18.51
CA ALA A 162 3.34 -2.33 -19.69
C ALA A 162 4.67 -1.58 -19.57
N GLN A 163 5.79 -2.29 -19.78
CA GLN A 163 7.15 -1.83 -19.47
C GLN A 163 7.59 -0.58 -20.23
N ASP A 164 7.04 -0.33 -21.41
CA ASP A 164 7.39 0.76 -22.31
C ASP A 164 6.55 2.03 -22.11
N VAL A 165 5.46 1.95 -21.34
CA VAL A 165 4.56 3.09 -21.06
C VAL A 165 4.23 3.26 -19.57
N CYS A 166 4.62 2.31 -18.73
CA CYS A 166 4.50 2.41 -17.29
C CYS A 166 5.56 3.37 -16.77
N HIS A 167 5.12 4.49 -16.19
CA HIS A 167 5.98 5.48 -15.52
C HIS A 167 6.45 4.94 -14.16
N CYS A 168 7.07 3.75 -14.19
CA CYS A 168 7.40 2.94 -13.03
C CYS A 168 8.80 2.34 -13.16
N TRP A 169 9.29 1.80 -12.05
CA TRP A 169 10.61 1.15 -12.03
C TRP A 169 10.64 -0.15 -12.88
N GLY A 170 9.56 -0.92 -12.91
CA GLY A 170 9.49 -2.12 -13.73
C GLY A 170 8.07 -2.67 -13.83
N GLY A 171 7.56 -2.79 -15.06
CA GLY A 171 6.16 -3.13 -15.32
C GLY A 171 5.76 -4.52 -14.84
N ALA A 172 6.65 -5.51 -14.95
CA ALA A 172 6.38 -6.85 -14.40
C ALA A 172 6.23 -6.82 -12.87
N ALA A 173 7.13 -6.13 -12.16
CA ALA A 173 7.08 -6.02 -10.71
C ALA A 173 5.85 -5.22 -10.25
N GLU A 174 5.59 -4.08 -10.89
CA GLU A 174 4.41 -3.25 -10.61
C GLU A 174 3.11 -4.04 -10.80
N THR A 175 3.00 -4.83 -11.88
CA THR A 175 1.84 -5.71 -12.12
C THR A 175 1.62 -6.70 -10.97
N LEU A 176 2.69 -7.29 -10.44
CA LEU A 176 2.57 -8.25 -9.34
C LEU A 176 2.16 -7.57 -8.03
N GLU A 177 2.74 -6.42 -7.71
CA GLU A 177 2.43 -5.69 -6.48
C GLU A 177 0.99 -5.13 -6.51
N ASP A 178 0.55 -4.57 -7.63
CA ASP A 178 -0.83 -4.10 -7.80
C ASP A 178 -1.83 -5.26 -7.73
N ALA A 179 -1.51 -6.42 -8.29
CA ALA A 179 -2.34 -7.62 -8.17
C ALA A 179 -2.44 -8.11 -6.71
N VAL A 180 -1.35 -8.03 -5.93
CA VAL A 180 -1.37 -8.35 -4.49
C VAL A 180 -2.26 -7.36 -3.73
N ALA A 181 -2.11 -6.06 -4.00
CA ALA A 181 -2.91 -5.01 -3.39
C ALA A 181 -4.41 -5.18 -3.70
N ASP A 182 -4.75 -5.44 -4.96
CA ASP A 182 -6.13 -5.67 -5.40
C ASP A 182 -6.72 -6.93 -4.77
N SER A 183 -5.95 -8.03 -4.70
CA SER A 183 -6.39 -9.25 -4.01
C SER A 183 -6.63 -9.02 -2.51
N ALA A 184 -5.81 -8.20 -1.87
CA ALA A 184 -5.97 -7.87 -0.46
C ALA A 184 -7.22 -7.02 -0.21
N LEU A 185 -7.44 -5.98 -1.03
CA LEU A 185 -8.66 -5.17 -0.98
C LEU A 185 -9.91 -6.01 -1.28
N ALA A 186 -9.85 -6.95 -2.21
CA ALA A 186 -10.96 -7.86 -2.50
C ALA A 186 -11.39 -8.68 -1.27
N ARG A 187 -10.40 -9.23 -0.54
CA ARG A 187 -10.66 -9.98 0.70
C ARG A 187 -11.21 -9.07 1.79
N TRP A 188 -10.69 -7.87 1.92
CA TRP A 188 -11.18 -6.89 2.88
C TRP A 188 -12.62 -6.46 2.56
N ALA A 189 -12.92 -6.16 1.30
CA ALA A 189 -14.26 -5.85 0.82
C ALA A 189 -15.26 -6.96 1.19
N LYS A 190 -14.87 -8.23 1.01
CA LYS A 190 -15.71 -9.37 1.40
C LYS A 190 -15.99 -9.42 2.89
N LEU A 191 -15.00 -9.12 3.73
CA LEU A 191 -15.18 -9.03 5.19
C LEU A 191 -16.09 -7.87 5.62
N LEU A 192 -16.17 -6.81 4.80
CA LEU A 192 -17.07 -5.67 4.98
C LEU A 192 -18.47 -5.90 4.38
N GLY A 193 -18.72 -7.04 3.71
CA GLY A 193 -19.98 -7.29 3.00
C GLY A 193 -20.14 -6.50 1.69
N ARG A 194 -19.05 -5.95 1.14
CA ARG A 194 -19.02 -5.16 -0.10
C ARG A 194 -18.75 -6.07 -1.30
N ASP A 195 -19.74 -6.88 -1.64
CA ASP A 195 -19.60 -7.99 -2.60
C ASP A 195 -19.29 -7.54 -4.04
N GLN A 196 -19.78 -6.37 -4.46
CA GLN A 196 -19.52 -5.85 -5.80
C GLN A 196 -18.05 -5.42 -5.94
N GLU A 197 -17.55 -4.63 -4.99
CA GLU A 197 -16.15 -4.22 -4.92
C GLU A 197 -15.24 -5.44 -4.78
N ALA A 198 -15.62 -6.42 -3.96
CA ALA A 198 -14.87 -7.66 -3.80
C ALA A 198 -14.70 -8.41 -5.13
N ALA A 199 -15.76 -8.52 -5.94
CA ALA A 199 -15.70 -9.22 -7.22
C ALA A 199 -14.76 -8.53 -8.22
N VAL A 200 -14.88 -7.21 -8.38
CA VAL A 200 -14.03 -6.42 -9.29
C VAL A 200 -12.57 -6.49 -8.89
N LEU A 201 -12.27 -6.31 -7.59
CA LEU A 201 -10.90 -6.35 -7.09
C LEU A 201 -10.30 -7.77 -7.13
N ALA A 202 -11.12 -8.82 -6.97
CA ALA A 202 -10.66 -10.20 -7.08
C ALA A 202 -10.25 -10.55 -8.52
N GLU A 203 -10.98 -10.05 -9.53
CA GLU A 203 -10.59 -10.17 -10.94
C GLU A 203 -9.26 -9.46 -11.21
N ARG A 204 -9.10 -8.24 -10.70
CA ARG A 204 -7.84 -7.49 -10.85
C ARG A 204 -6.67 -8.13 -10.11
N GLY A 205 -6.91 -8.74 -8.95
CA GLY A 205 -5.90 -9.52 -8.24
C GLY A 205 -5.39 -10.74 -9.02
N ALA A 206 -6.05 -11.09 -10.12
CA ALA A 206 -5.69 -12.15 -11.04
C ALA A 206 -4.82 -11.66 -12.23
N TYR A 207 -4.53 -10.36 -12.34
CA TYR A 207 -3.78 -9.74 -13.43
C TYR A 207 -2.30 -10.14 -13.49
N TRP A 208 -1.73 -10.70 -12.42
CA TRP A 208 -0.39 -11.29 -12.44
C TRP A 208 -0.18 -12.30 -13.57
N ARG A 209 -1.25 -12.99 -14.01
CA ARG A 209 -1.20 -13.96 -15.12
C ARG A 209 -0.81 -13.33 -16.45
N ASN A 210 -1.09 -12.04 -16.63
CA ASN A 210 -0.82 -11.33 -17.88
C ASN A 210 0.68 -11.08 -18.09
N VAL A 211 1.51 -11.19 -17.05
CA VAL A 211 2.97 -11.08 -17.14
C VAL A 211 3.68 -12.42 -16.92
N PHE A 212 2.95 -13.54 -16.80
CA PHE A 212 3.54 -14.86 -16.77
C PHE A 212 3.73 -15.39 -18.20
N ASN A 213 4.99 -15.62 -18.60
CA ASN A 213 5.31 -16.22 -19.88
C ASN A 213 5.64 -17.72 -19.70
N PRO A 214 4.74 -18.65 -20.08
CA PRO A 214 4.99 -20.09 -20.01
C PRO A 214 6.09 -20.56 -20.98
N ALA A 215 6.36 -19.80 -22.05
CA ALA A 215 7.39 -20.07 -23.04
C ALA A 215 8.77 -19.50 -22.68
N ALA A 216 8.89 -18.75 -21.56
CA ALA A 216 10.18 -18.37 -21.00
C ALA A 216 10.76 -19.59 -20.26
N THR A 217 11.35 -20.53 -21.01
CA THR A 217 11.76 -21.86 -20.51
C THR A 217 13.14 -21.84 -19.84
N ALA A 218 13.50 -22.83 -19.01
CA ALA A 218 13.69 -24.20 -19.52
C ALA A 218 12.51 -25.20 -19.37
N ASP A 219 11.73 -25.20 -18.28
CA ASP A 219 10.65 -26.21 -18.11
C ASP A 219 9.33 -25.69 -17.50
N ALA A 220 9.26 -24.45 -16.99
CA ALA A 220 8.09 -23.98 -16.21
C ALA A 220 7.64 -22.51 -16.41
N GLY A 221 8.24 -21.76 -17.35
CA GLY A 221 7.91 -20.35 -17.55
C GLY A 221 8.50 -19.39 -16.49
N TYR A 222 8.50 -18.09 -16.78
CA TYR A 222 8.90 -17.02 -15.85
C TYR A 222 7.97 -15.83 -15.96
N ILE A 223 7.93 -15.00 -14.91
CA ILE A 223 7.39 -13.65 -15.03
C ILE A 223 8.29 -12.84 -15.96
N GLN A 224 7.69 -12.19 -16.95
CA GLN A 224 8.39 -11.40 -17.96
C GLN A 224 7.70 -10.06 -18.17
N ALA A 225 8.49 -8.99 -18.22
CA ALA A 225 8.00 -7.68 -18.61
C ALA A 225 7.47 -7.69 -20.05
N ARG A 226 6.33 -7.04 -20.27
CA ARG A 226 5.65 -6.97 -21.56
C ARG A 226 5.55 -5.52 -22.04
N ARG A 227 5.57 -5.34 -23.35
CA ARG A 227 5.23 -4.05 -23.97
C ARG A 227 3.71 -3.91 -24.09
N LEU A 228 3.25 -2.72 -24.46
CA LEU A 228 1.88 -2.48 -24.83
C LEU A 228 1.70 -2.85 -26.32
N ASP A 229 1.62 -4.16 -26.63
CA ASP A 229 1.46 -4.71 -27.98
C ASP A 229 0.28 -5.71 -28.10
#